data_AF-A0A7L2YQ43-F1
#
_entry.id   AF-A0A7L2YQ43-F1
#
_cell.length_a   1.000
_cell.length_b   1.000
_cell.length_c   1.000
_cell.angle_alpha   90.00
_cell.angle_beta   90.00
_cell.angle_gamma   90.00
#
_symmetry.space_group_name_H-M   'P 1'
#
loop_
_entity.id
_entity.type
_entity.pdbx_description
1 polymer ?
#
loop_
_entity_poly.entity_id
_entity_poly.type
_entity_poly.pdbx_seq_one_letter_code
_entity_poly.pdbx_strand_id
1 'polypeptide(L)'
;MAKAFFRLQKFLRRTQFLLFFLTAAYLMAGSLLLLQRTRLVIQQGSRGTSANQALPDGMAGVGIADPWTLQNPSPRLLVAMEAMQEPALDQRHGPRWLVSRNSELRQLRRRWFHRFISDQEPIQTAGFKAMKPTAEHKGTYVGCFSDDSRERTLKGAVFYDLRKMTVSHCQEACAERAYSYAGLAYGAECYCGNTLPATAAKAEECNSECKGEKGSVCGGVSRLSVYSVEEPRAAARRRRNVIYRGCFRAPENLTDTFPASLIQPNLTVEMCSEFCSKKEFPLAVLRGQECYCGFPTRGFPLRQGAEGLLCGGTPNASATTPGKYCLVYQTPVQDTRCTDRKFLTTKSKVFVALSSFPGAGNTWARHLIEHATGYYTGSYYFDGALYNKGFKGEKDHWRSRRTICVKTHESGKTEIEMFDSAILLIRNPYKSLMAEFNRKYAGHLGYATDRNWKSKEWPDFVTSYASWWASHVLDWLKYGKRLLVVHYEDLKQNLIPKLREMVEFLNVTVTEDRLLCVENNRDGSFKRSGAKQKDFEPFTQEMKDLINRYILTVDKALRGRNFTGLPREYVPR
;
A
#
# COMPACT_ATOMS: atom_id res chain seq x y z
N MET A 1 -43.08 7.74 -36.66
CA MET A 1 -41.97 8.60 -37.14
C MET A 1 -40.95 9.00 -36.06
N ALA A 2 -41.33 9.38 -34.84
CA ALA A 2 -40.41 9.91 -33.80
C ALA A 2 -39.09 9.15 -33.54
N LYS A 3 -39.09 7.80 -33.55
CA LYS A 3 -37.86 6.99 -33.32
C LYS A 3 -36.78 7.19 -34.39
N ALA A 4 -37.14 7.51 -35.63
CA ALA A 4 -36.17 7.79 -36.70
C ALA A 4 -35.52 9.17 -36.51
N PHE A 5 -36.32 10.17 -36.18
CA PHE A 5 -35.86 11.54 -35.94
C PHE A 5 -34.87 11.61 -34.76
N PHE A 6 -35.16 10.89 -33.67
CA PHE A 6 -34.26 10.82 -32.51
C PHE A 6 -32.92 10.12 -32.83
N ARG A 7 -32.91 9.12 -33.72
CA ARG A 7 -31.67 8.48 -34.20
C ARG A 7 -30.85 9.43 -35.07
N LEU A 8 -31.51 10.18 -35.98
CA LEU A 8 -30.86 11.18 -36.82
C LEU A 8 -30.25 12.31 -35.99
N GLN A 9 -30.98 12.84 -35.01
CA GLN A 9 -30.50 13.89 -34.10
C GLN A 9 -29.32 13.41 -33.23
N LYS A 10 -29.32 12.14 -32.78
CA LYS A 10 -28.19 11.53 -32.06
C LYS A 10 -26.97 11.29 -32.96
N PHE A 11 -27.18 11.01 -34.24
CA PHE A 11 -26.12 10.89 -35.25
C PHE A 11 -25.49 12.27 -35.55
N LEU A 12 -26.31 13.29 -35.82
CA LEU A 12 -25.86 14.66 -36.10
C LEU A 12 -25.10 15.29 -34.92
N ARG A 13 -25.52 15.05 -33.67
CA ARG A 13 -24.71 15.44 -32.50
C ARG A 13 -23.36 14.71 -32.45
N ARG A 14 -23.32 13.42 -32.76
CA ARG A 14 -22.05 12.65 -32.79
C ARG A 14 -21.10 13.15 -33.88
N THR A 15 -21.59 13.50 -35.07
CA THR A 15 -20.75 14.06 -36.13
C THR A 15 -20.24 15.46 -35.79
N GLN A 16 -21.04 16.32 -35.17
CA GLN A 16 -20.56 17.61 -34.65
C GLN A 16 -19.46 17.46 -33.59
N PHE A 17 -19.62 16.54 -32.63
CA PHE A 17 -18.56 16.26 -31.64
C PHE A 17 -17.29 15.70 -32.31
N LEU A 18 -17.41 14.79 -33.28
CA LEU A 18 -16.26 14.26 -34.03
C LEU A 18 -15.51 15.35 -34.80
N LEU A 19 -16.23 16.26 -35.47
CA LEU A 19 -15.64 17.41 -36.15
C LEU A 19 -14.93 18.35 -35.17
N PHE A 20 -15.51 18.61 -34.00
CA PHE A 20 -14.88 19.43 -32.96
C PHE A 20 -13.59 18.80 -32.40
N PHE A 21 -13.56 17.48 -32.19
CA PHE A 21 -12.33 16.79 -31.77
C PHE A 21 -11.26 16.77 -32.87
N LEU A 22 -11.66 16.66 -34.15
CA LEU A 22 -10.73 16.72 -35.28
C LEU A 22 -10.14 18.13 -35.47
N THR A 23 -10.93 19.19 -35.35
CA THR A 23 -10.41 20.56 -35.41
C THR A 23 -9.52 20.89 -34.21
N ALA A 24 -9.89 20.46 -33.00
CA ALA A 24 -9.04 20.61 -31.82
C ALA A 24 -7.70 19.86 -31.99
N ALA A 25 -7.72 18.61 -32.50
CA ALA A 25 -6.50 17.85 -32.77
C ALA A 25 -5.62 18.51 -33.84
N TYR A 26 -6.23 19.06 -34.90
CA TYR A 26 -5.52 19.79 -35.95
C TYR A 26 -4.84 21.07 -35.42
N LEU A 27 -5.53 21.86 -34.59
CA LEU A 27 -4.97 23.06 -33.95
C LEU A 27 -3.83 22.72 -32.97
N MET A 28 -3.96 21.63 -32.21
CA MET A 28 -2.89 21.13 -31.31
C MET A 28 -1.67 20.62 -32.09
N ALA A 29 -1.87 19.97 -33.25
CA ALA A 29 -0.78 19.55 -34.12
C ALA A 29 -0.07 20.75 -34.79
N GLY A 30 -0.84 21.75 -35.26
CA GLY A 30 -0.29 22.98 -35.85
C GLY A 30 0.53 23.80 -34.86
N SER A 31 0.10 23.90 -33.60
CA SER A 31 0.85 24.60 -32.55
C SER A 31 2.13 23.86 -32.13
N LEU A 32 2.16 22.52 -32.16
CA LEU A 32 3.39 21.73 -31.99
C LEU A 32 4.41 21.96 -33.10
N LEU A 33 3.97 22.09 -34.36
CA LEU A 33 4.85 22.39 -35.51
C LEU A 33 5.44 23.81 -35.43
N LEU A 34 4.66 24.79 -34.96
CA LEU A 34 5.14 26.15 -34.70
C LEU A 34 6.19 26.19 -33.57
N LEU A 35 6.00 25.40 -32.51
CA LEU A 35 6.97 25.24 -31.42
C LEU A 35 8.27 24.52 -31.84
N GLN A 36 8.22 23.65 -32.85
CA GLN A 36 9.42 23.05 -33.43
C GLN A 36 10.17 24.04 -34.34
N ARG A 37 9.47 24.87 -35.13
CA ARG A 37 10.12 25.92 -35.93
C ARG A 37 10.83 26.98 -35.08
N THR A 38 10.23 27.43 -33.97
CA THR A 38 10.89 28.42 -33.08
C THR A 38 12.15 27.89 -32.39
N ARG A 39 12.25 26.58 -32.12
CA ARG A 39 13.50 25.98 -31.62
C ARG A 39 14.63 25.94 -32.66
N LEU A 40 14.32 25.77 -33.94
CA LEU A 40 15.33 25.73 -35.01
C LEU A 40 15.94 27.11 -35.31
N VAL A 41 15.17 28.20 -35.17
CA VAL A 41 15.68 29.57 -35.39
C VAL A 41 16.69 29.99 -34.32
N ILE A 42 16.51 29.56 -33.06
CA ILE A 42 17.42 29.91 -31.96
C ILE A 42 18.80 29.24 -32.10
N GLN A 43 18.90 28.13 -32.85
CA GLN A 43 20.15 27.36 -32.96
C GLN A 43 21.05 27.74 -34.15
N GLN A 44 20.66 28.76 -34.95
CA GLN A 44 21.42 29.23 -36.11
C GLN A 44 22.07 30.62 -35.94
N GLY A 45 21.93 31.25 -34.77
CA GLY A 45 22.41 32.62 -34.51
C GLY A 45 23.64 32.74 -33.62
N SER A 46 24.78 32.12 -33.97
CA SER A 46 26.13 32.60 -33.55
C SER A 46 27.27 31.80 -34.22
N ARG A 47 27.84 32.35 -35.32
CA ARG A 47 29.20 32.03 -35.80
C ARG A 47 29.67 33.08 -36.81
N GLY A 48 30.77 33.76 -36.51
CA GLY A 48 31.38 34.83 -37.31
C GLY A 48 31.85 35.95 -36.38
N THR A 49 33.08 36.05 -35.86
CA THR A 49 34.46 36.06 -36.43
C THR A 49 35.10 37.45 -36.28
N SER A 50 36.24 37.47 -35.57
CA SER A 50 37.41 38.36 -35.75
C SER A 50 37.55 39.67 -34.94
N ALA A 51 38.73 39.72 -34.29
CA ALA A 51 39.69 40.82 -34.18
C ALA A 51 39.70 41.76 -32.94
N ASN A 52 40.82 41.62 -32.22
CA ASN A 52 41.72 42.66 -31.68
C ASN A 52 41.53 43.33 -30.30
N GLN A 53 42.70 43.39 -29.61
CA GLN A 53 43.18 44.35 -28.61
C GLN A 53 42.58 44.37 -27.19
N ALA A 54 43.33 43.85 -26.19
CA ALA A 54 44.20 44.66 -25.29
C ALA A 54 44.51 43.94 -23.95
N LEU A 55 45.79 43.99 -23.53
CA LEU A 55 46.32 43.79 -22.15
C LEU A 55 46.42 45.17 -21.45
N PRO A 56 46.82 45.31 -20.15
CA PRO A 56 47.35 44.33 -19.17
C PRO A 56 46.48 44.25 -17.88
N ASP A 57 46.82 43.69 -16.71
CA ASP A 57 47.95 42.92 -16.12
C ASP A 57 47.36 42.04 -14.96
N GLY A 58 48.06 41.22 -14.15
CA GLY A 58 49.50 40.90 -14.04
C GLY A 58 49.85 40.02 -12.82
N MET A 59 51.16 39.85 -12.56
CA MET A 59 51.85 39.23 -11.40
C MET A 59 51.59 37.75 -10.99
N ALA A 60 52.66 36.95 -11.22
CA ALA A 60 53.25 35.89 -10.37
C ALA A 60 52.45 34.58 -10.05
N GLY A 61 53.05 33.38 -10.10
CA GLY A 61 54.37 32.98 -10.61
C GLY A 61 54.85 31.60 -10.11
N VAL A 62 55.56 30.83 -10.97
CA VAL A 62 56.41 29.63 -10.68
C VAL A 62 55.68 28.36 -10.14
N GLY A 63 55.92 27.12 -10.61
CA GLY A 63 56.66 26.60 -11.78
C GLY A 63 56.94 25.07 -11.70
N ILE A 64 56.87 24.36 -12.85
CA ILE A 64 57.76 23.25 -13.36
C ILE A 64 58.05 22.03 -12.40
N ALA A 65 57.94 20.73 -12.73
CA ALA A 65 58.33 19.98 -13.95
C ALA A 65 57.67 18.58 -14.15
N ASP A 66 57.79 18.06 -15.38
CA ASP A 66 57.68 16.65 -15.83
C ASP A 66 59.11 16.04 -16.04
N PRO A 67 59.35 14.87 -16.69
CA PRO A 67 58.85 13.49 -16.47
C PRO A 67 60.01 12.44 -16.48
N TRP A 68 59.72 11.13 -16.45
CA TRP A 68 60.65 10.07 -16.95
C TRP A 68 59.92 8.97 -17.75
N THR A 69 60.67 8.25 -18.58
CA THR A 69 60.24 7.54 -19.81
C THR A 69 60.62 6.04 -19.85
N LEU A 70 60.32 5.36 -20.98
CA LEU A 70 60.82 4.03 -21.45
C LEU A 70 60.05 2.77 -20.97
N GLN A 71 59.96 1.64 -21.70
CA GLN A 71 59.84 1.37 -23.16
C GLN A 71 59.35 -0.10 -23.40
N ASN A 72 58.69 -0.32 -24.55
CA ASN A 72 58.25 -1.56 -25.26
C ASN A 72 59.25 -2.76 -25.37
N PRO A 73 58.94 -3.93 -26.03
CA PRO A 73 57.67 -4.67 -26.28
C PRO A 73 57.76 -6.26 -26.27
N SER A 74 56.60 -6.90 -26.53
CA SER A 74 56.25 -8.22 -27.16
C SER A 74 57.31 -9.21 -27.71
N PRO A 75 56.99 -10.54 -27.83
CA PRO A 75 56.29 -11.05 -29.03
C PRO A 75 55.27 -12.20 -28.84
N ARG A 76 54.71 -12.66 -29.97
CA ARG A 76 53.53 -13.55 -30.16
C ARG A 76 53.86 -15.05 -30.08
N LEU A 77 52.82 -15.88 -29.90
CA LEU A 77 52.72 -17.16 -30.61
C LEU A 77 51.31 -17.34 -31.20
N LEU A 78 51.27 -17.75 -32.47
CA LEU A 78 50.07 -18.17 -33.21
C LEU A 78 50.32 -19.60 -33.69
N VAL A 79 49.35 -20.49 -33.48
CA VAL A 79 49.21 -21.74 -34.23
C VAL A 79 47.75 -21.80 -34.68
N ALA A 80 47.54 -22.23 -35.92
CA ALA A 80 46.24 -22.18 -36.59
C ALA A 80 45.95 -23.51 -37.31
N MET A 81 44.70 -23.65 -37.75
CA MET A 81 44.17 -24.72 -38.60
C MET A 81 44.05 -26.08 -37.87
N GLU A 82 43.08 -26.93 -38.18
CA GLU A 82 42.36 -27.08 -39.45
C GLU A 82 40.87 -27.46 -39.24
N ALA A 83 40.02 -27.22 -40.24
CA ALA A 83 38.61 -27.59 -40.25
C ALA A 83 38.35 -28.63 -41.34
N MET A 84 37.35 -29.52 -41.18
CA MET A 84 36.65 -30.17 -42.30
C MET A 84 35.24 -30.69 -41.94
N GLN A 85 34.38 -30.61 -42.95
CA GLN A 85 33.12 -31.34 -43.23
C GLN A 85 31.95 -31.40 -42.22
N GLU A 86 30.80 -30.84 -42.64
CA GLU A 86 29.47 -31.35 -42.26
C GLU A 86 29.21 -32.75 -42.85
N PRO A 87 28.29 -33.50 -42.22
CA PRO A 87 27.20 -34.10 -42.97
C PRO A 87 25.82 -33.68 -42.45
N ALA A 88 24.82 -33.70 -43.35
CA ALA A 88 23.47 -33.21 -43.08
C ALA A 88 22.56 -34.21 -42.33
N LEU A 89 21.50 -33.64 -41.71
CA LEU A 89 20.22 -34.28 -41.32
C LEU A 89 20.19 -35.39 -40.24
N ASP A 90 19.66 -35.04 -39.05
CA ASP A 90 18.36 -35.57 -38.60
C ASP A 90 17.61 -34.56 -37.70
N GLN A 91 16.28 -34.53 -37.78
CA GLN A 91 15.39 -33.61 -37.06
C GLN A 91 14.81 -34.26 -35.80
N ARG A 92 15.25 -33.86 -34.58
CA ARG A 92 14.55 -34.23 -33.33
C ARG A 92 14.14 -33.03 -32.47
N HIS A 93 13.12 -32.35 -32.97
CA HIS A 93 11.99 -31.76 -32.24
C HIS A 93 12.10 -31.67 -30.70
N GLY A 94 12.52 -30.50 -30.19
CA GLY A 94 12.16 -30.06 -28.84
C GLY A 94 10.67 -29.67 -28.74
N PRO A 95 10.01 -29.80 -27.57
CA PRO A 95 8.56 -29.60 -27.44
C PRO A 95 8.13 -28.15 -27.76
N ARG A 96 7.26 -28.04 -28.77
CA ARG A 96 6.92 -26.81 -29.52
C ARG A 96 6.00 -25.81 -28.80
N TRP A 97 5.95 -25.81 -27.47
CA TRP A 97 4.98 -25.05 -26.65
C TRP A 97 5.54 -23.85 -25.87
N LEU A 98 6.81 -23.47 -26.09
CA LEU A 98 7.53 -22.44 -25.32
C LEU A 98 7.76 -21.09 -26.04
N VAL A 99 7.10 -20.85 -27.18
CA VAL A 99 7.17 -19.54 -27.87
C VAL A 99 5.76 -19.06 -28.25
N SER A 100 5.16 -18.21 -27.41
CA SER A 100 3.93 -17.49 -27.78
C SER A 100 4.28 -16.33 -28.72
N ARG A 101 3.79 -16.39 -29.96
CA ARG A 101 4.22 -15.53 -31.08
C ARG A 101 3.37 -14.25 -31.27
N ASN A 102 2.49 -13.91 -30.34
CA ASN A 102 1.53 -12.81 -30.51
C ASN A 102 1.95 -11.51 -29.82
N SER A 103 2.51 -10.58 -30.60
CA SER A 103 2.68 -9.16 -30.23
C SER A 103 1.34 -8.47 -29.97
N GLU A 104 0.28 -8.87 -30.70
CA GLU A 104 -1.07 -8.31 -30.55
C GLU A 104 -1.68 -8.57 -29.18
N LEU A 105 -1.42 -9.72 -28.54
CA LEU A 105 -1.88 -9.97 -27.17
C LEU A 105 -1.24 -9.02 -26.15
N ARG A 106 0.00 -8.54 -26.40
CA ARG A 106 0.63 -7.49 -25.59
C ARG A 106 0.01 -6.11 -25.83
N GLN A 107 -0.47 -5.82 -27.05
CA GLN A 107 -1.18 -4.56 -27.33
C GLN A 107 -2.65 -4.60 -26.87
N LEU A 108 -3.34 -5.74 -26.99
CA LEU A 108 -4.69 -5.95 -26.46
C LEU A 108 -4.70 -5.87 -24.94
N ARG A 109 -3.67 -6.38 -24.24
CA ARG A 109 -3.50 -6.12 -22.79
C ARG A 109 -3.43 -4.62 -22.49
N ARG A 110 -2.65 -3.82 -23.24
CA ARG A 110 -2.60 -2.35 -23.05
C ARG A 110 -3.94 -1.66 -23.38
N ARG A 111 -4.58 -1.99 -24.51
CA ARG A 111 -5.86 -1.37 -24.93
C ARG A 111 -7.03 -1.75 -24.02
N TRP A 112 -7.08 -2.99 -23.53
CA TRP A 112 -8.10 -3.43 -22.57
C TRP A 112 -7.94 -2.71 -21.23
N PHE A 113 -6.71 -2.59 -20.69
CA PHE A 113 -6.45 -1.83 -19.48
C PHE A 113 -6.80 -0.33 -19.60
N HIS A 114 -6.48 0.33 -20.72
CA HIS A 114 -6.80 1.76 -20.88
C HIS A 114 -8.29 2.06 -21.07
N ARG A 115 -9.07 1.13 -21.64
CA ARG A 115 -10.53 1.34 -21.83
C ARG A 115 -11.33 1.34 -20.52
N PHE A 116 -10.77 0.84 -19.42
CA PHE A 116 -11.46 0.81 -18.11
C PHE A 116 -11.27 2.07 -17.24
N ILE A 117 -10.46 3.06 -17.66
CA ILE A 117 -10.24 4.29 -16.87
C ILE A 117 -11.18 5.44 -17.27
N SER A 118 -11.84 5.39 -18.44
CA SER A 118 -12.57 6.55 -18.99
C SER A 118 -14.10 6.55 -18.81
N ASP A 119 -14.74 5.42 -18.56
CA ASP A 119 -16.22 5.33 -18.56
C ASP A 119 -16.78 4.94 -17.19
N GLN A 120 -17.18 5.94 -16.41
CA GLN A 120 -18.19 5.81 -15.35
C GLN A 120 -19.38 6.72 -15.67
N GLU A 121 -20.38 6.19 -16.38
CA GLU A 121 -21.74 6.76 -16.33
C GLU A 121 -22.49 6.23 -15.09
N PRO A 122 -23.36 7.04 -14.45
CA PRO A 122 -23.99 6.69 -13.19
C PRO A 122 -25.14 5.70 -13.36
N ILE A 123 -25.09 4.58 -12.63
CA ILE A 123 -26.24 3.67 -12.50
C ILE A 123 -27.24 4.28 -11.52
N GLN A 124 -28.48 4.46 -11.98
CA GLN A 124 -29.59 4.93 -11.16
C GLN A 124 -29.96 3.89 -10.09
N THR A 125 -29.72 4.22 -8.82
CA THR A 125 -30.24 3.43 -7.69
C THR A 125 -31.69 3.79 -7.42
N ALA A 126 -32.61 2.83 -7.64
CA ALA A 126 -33.99 2.94 -7.18
C ALA A 126 -34.03 3.18 -5.66
N GLY A 127 -34.96 4.03 -5.21
CA GLY A 127 -34.87 4.67 -3.90
C GLY A 127 -35.10 3.75 -2.71
N PHE A 128 -34.08 3.60 -1.87
CA PHE A 128 -34.30 3.40 -0.44
C PHE A 128 -34.53 4.77 0.20
N LYS A 129 -35.68 4.97 0.85
CA LYS A 129 -35.94 6.20 1.62
C LYS A 129 -34.91 6.32 2.73
N ALA A 130 -34.08 7.35 2.68
CA ALA A 130 -33.14 7.66 3.75
C ALA A 130 -33.90 8.07 5.01
N MET A 131 -33.75 7.30 6.09
CA MET A 131 -34.17 7.71 7.43
C MET A 131 -33.31 8.92 7.84
N LYS A 132 -33.94 10.09 8.09
CA LYS A 132 -33.22 11.27 8.61
C LYS A 132 -32.63 10.94 9.98
N PRO A 133 -31.31 11.12 10.22
CA PRO A 133 -30.77 11.20 11.56
C PRO A 133 -31.02 12.61 12.10
N THR A 134 -31.98 12.77 12.99
CA THR A 134 -32.21 14.02 13.74
C THR A 134 -31.39 14.03 15.03
N ALA A 135 -30.15 14.52 14.96
CA ALA A 135 -29.39 15.11 16.09
C ALA A 135 -28.02 15.61 15.59
N GLU A 136 -27.89 16.91 15.31
CA GLU A 136 -26.58 17.53 15.06
C GLU A 136 -25.71 17.44 16.33
N HIS A 137 -24.73 16.54 16.36
CA HIS A 137 -23.65 16.58 17.34
C HIS A 137 -22.56 17.53 16.82
N LYS A 138 -22.77 18.84 17.01
CA LYS A 138 -21.81 19.89 16.61
C LYS A 138 -20.75 20.03 17.70
N GLY A 139 -19.58 19.40 17.49
CA GLY A 139 -18.41 19.66 18.31
C GLY A 139 -17.97 21.13 18.22
N THR A 140 -17.54 21.72 19.33
CA THR A 140 -17.23 23.16 19.41
C THR A 140 -15.86 23.45 18.80
N TYR A 141 -15.73 24.50 17.98
CA TYR A 141 -14.43 24.91 17.44
C TYR A 141 -13.53 25.46 18.55
N VAL A 142 -12.33 24.90 18.68
CA VAL A 142 -11.34 25.25 19.71
C VAL A 142 -10.32 26.25 19.16
N GLY A 143 -9.92 26.12 17.89
CA GLY A 143 -9.00 27.07 17.26
C GLY A 143 -8.19 26.47 16.10
N CYS A 144 -7.32 27.31 15.55
CA CYS A 144 -6.33 26.89 14.56
C CYS A 144 -5.00 26.61 15.28
N PHE A 145 -4.37 25.48 14.99
CA PHE A 145 -3.12 25.05 15.61
C PHE A 145 -2.07 24.72 14.54
N SER A 146 -0.79 24.96 14.86
CA SER A 146 0.31 24.43 14.05
C SER A 146 0.36 22.91 14.17
N ASP A 147 0.73 22.21 13.10
CA ASP A 147 0.91 20.76 13.09
C ASP A 147 2.17 20.37 12.30
N ASP A 148 3.18 19.81 12.99
CA ASP A 148 4.37 19.28 12.32
C ASP A 148 4.17 17.80 11.98
N SER A 149 4.54 17.45 10.75
CA SER A 149 4.82 16.08 10.32
C SER A 149 5.61 15.20 11.30
N ARG A 150 6.54 15.79 12.09
CA ARG A 150 7.41 15.11 13.05
C ARG A 150 6.81 15.01 14.45
N GLU A 151 6.18 16.08 14.91
CA GLU A 151 5.45 16.16 16.17
C GLU A 151 4.03 16.62 15.89
N ARG A 152 3.14 15.64 15.72
CA ARG A 152 1.73 15.89 15.44
C ARG A 152 1.05 16.43 16.69
N THR A 153 0.19 17.42 16.47
CA THR A 153 -0.61 18.07 17.50
C THR A 153 -1.68 17.13 18.07
N LEU A 154 -2.32 16.32 17.22
CA LEU A 154 -3.20 15.24 17.63
C LEU A 154 -2.54 13.89 17.31
N LYS A 155 -2.19 13.14 18.36
CA LYS A 155 -1.35 11.92 18.29
C LYS A 155 -2.14 10.60 18.25
N GLY A 156 -3.47 10.67 18.17
CA GLY A 156 -4.38 9.53 18.07
C GLY A 156 -4.69 9.10 16.63
N ALA A 157 -5.90 8.62 16.39
CA ALA A 157 -6.28 8.06 15.08
C ALA A 157 -6.24 9.10 13.95
N VAL A 158 -5.81 8.68 12.76
CA VAL A 158 -5.76 9.54 11.56
C VAL A 158 -6.41 8.83 10.37
N PHE A 159 -7.30 9.52 9.68
CA PHE A 159 -7.95 9.03 8.46
C PHE A 159 -8.26 10.18 7.48
N TYR A 160 -8.69 9.85 6.27
CA TYR A 160 -8.80 10.82 5.17
C TYR A 160 -9.99 10.49 4.27
N ASP A 161 -10.67 11.52 3.75
CA ASP A 161 -11.66 11.38 2.68
C ASP A 161 -11.57 12.57 1.70
N LEU A 162 -10.96 12.35 0.53
CA LEU A 162 -10.74 13.41 -0.46
C LEU A 162 -12.00 13.86 -1.21
N ARG A 163 -13.19 13.32 -0.91
CA ARG A 163 -14.46 13.68 -1.58
C ARG A 163 -15.60 14.02 -0.62
N LYS A 164 -15.57 13.51 0.61
CA LYS A 164 -16.68 13.61 1.57
C LYS A 164 -16.25 14.05 2.98
N MET A 165 -14.99 14.43 3.19
CA MET A 165 -14.59 14.97 4.50
C MET A 165 -15.37 16.25 4.81
N THR A 166 -16.10 16.23 5.93
CA THR A 166 -16.78 17.38 6.54
C THR A 166 -16.33 17.51 7.99
N VAL A 167 -16.63 18.65 8.62
CA VAL A 167 -16.32 18.85 10.05
C VAL A 167 -17.03 17.81 10.90
N SER A 168 -18.34 17.58 10.69
CA SER A 168 -19.09 16.57 11.46
C SER A 168 -18.55 15.16 11.22
N HIS A 169 -18.18 14.79 9.98
CA HIS A 169 -17.65 13.46 9.71
C HIS A 169 -16.35 13.18 10.47
N CYS A 170 -15.48 14.19 10.62
CA CYS A 170 -14.29 14.08 11.44
C CYS A 170 -14.63 13.99 12.94
N GLN A 171 -15.51 14.87 13.43
CA GLN A 171 -15.95 14.88 14.84
C GLN A 171 -16.61 13.56 15.24
N GLU A 172 -17.59 13.08 14.47
CA GLU A 172 -18.30 11.80 14.68
C GLU A 172 -17.32 10.62 14.70
N ALA A 173 -16.40 10.54 13.75
CA ALA A 173 -15.42 9.46 13.69
C ALA A 173 -14.42 9.49 14.85
N CYS A 174 -14.02 10.68 15.34
CA CYS A 174 -13.21 10.80 16.54
C CYS A 174 -14.03 10.43 17.80
N ALA A 175 -15.31 10.82 17.87
CA ALA A 175 -16.23 10.45 18.94
C ALA A 175 -16.42 8.93 19.05
N GLU A 176 -16.66 8.25 17.92
CA GLU A 176 -16.78 6.79 17.81
C GLU A 176 -15.52 6.05 18.32
N ARG A 177 -14.36 6.71 18.26
CA ARG A 177 -13.06 6.19 18.72
C ARG A 177 -12.68 6.67 20.12
N ALA A 178 -13.60 7.32 20.84
CA ALA A 178 -13.41 7.88 22.18
C ALA A 178 -12.25 8.90 22.28
N TYR A 179 -12.12 9.76 21.27
CA TYR A 179 -11.22 10.92 21.30
C TYR A 179 -11.95 12.22 21.67
N SER A 180 -11.36 13.02 22.55
CA SER A 180 -11.91 14.32 22.98
C SER A 180 -11.77 15.44 21.96
N TYR A 181 -10.86 15.31 20.99
CA TYR A 181 -10.59 16.31 19.97
C TYR A 181 -10.54 15.72 18.56
N ALA A 182 -11.02 16.51 17.60
CA ALA A 182 -10.98 16.26 16.18
C ALA A 182 -10.31 17.46 15.48
N GLY A 183 -9.27 17.20 14.69
CA GLY A 183 -8.52 18.20 13.95
C GLY A 183 -8.56 17.92 12.46
N LEU A 184 -8.99 18.90 11.67
CA LEU A 184 -9.05 18.79 10.22
C LEU A 184 -7.88 19.53 9.57
N ALA A 185 -7.25 18.93 8.57
CA ALA A 185 -6.18 19.55 7.77
C ALA A 185 -6.40 19.35 6.26
N TYR A 186 -5.85 20.28 5.48
CA TYR A 186 -5.78 20.22 4.01
C TYR A 186 -7.13 19.94 3.30
N GLY A 187 -8.26 20.27 3.94
CA GLY A 187 -9.61 20.03 3.42
C GLY A 187 -10.12 18.59 3.51
N ALA A 188 -9.28 17.61 3.83
CA ALA A 188 -9.59 16.19 3.59
C ALA A 188 -8.97 15.19 4.58
N GLU A 189 -8.13 15.67 5.49
CA GLU A 189 -7.41 14.85 6.46
C GLU A 189 -8.03 15.11 7.84
N CYS A 190 -8.29 14.04 8.60
CA CYS A 190 -8.86 14.10 9.94
C CYS A 190 -7.93 13.40 10.93
N TYR A 191 -7.65 14.08 12.04
CA TYR A 191 -6.78 13.67 13.13
C TYR A 191 -7.58 13.68 14.42
N CYS A 192 -7.41 12.68 15.26
CA CYS A 192 -8.08 12.58 16.56
C CYS A 192 -7.05 12.57 17.69
N GLY A 193 -7.40 13.04 18.89
CA GLY A 193 -6.55 12.95 20.07
C GLY A 193 -7.28 13.34 21.35
N ASN A 194 -6.68 13.04 22.51
CA ASN A 194 -7.22 13.40 23.83
C ASN A 194 -6.46 14.58 24.49
N THR A 195 -5.34 14.99 23.91
CA THR A 195 -4.51 16.10 24.41
C THR A 195 -4.28 17.16 23.33
N LEU A 196 -4.11 18.42 23.75
CA LEU A 196 -3.77 19.56 22.88
C LEU A 196 -2.46 20.23 23.35
N PRO A 197 -1.29 19.61 23.10
CA PRO A 197 0.02 20.14 23.53
C PRO A 197 0.59 21.22 22.57
N ALA A 198 -0.26 21.93 21.81
CA ALA A 198 0.16 22.58 20.57
C ALA A 198 0.12 24.12 20.58
N THR A 199 1.05 24.71 19.82
CA THR A 199 1.10 26.15 19.56
C THR A 199 -0.10 26.58 18.70
N ALA A 200 -0.93 27.47 19.25
CA ALA A 200 -2.00 28.12 18.51
C ALA A 200 -1.42 28.91 17.31
N ALA A 201 -2.08 28.80 16.17
CA ALA A 201 -1.80 29.58 14.96
C ALA A 201 -2.91 30.62 14.74
N LYS A 202 -2.69 31.59 13.85
CA LYS A 202 -3.75 32.55 13.53
C LYS A 202 -4.88 31.85 12.79
N ALA A 203 -6.13 32.27 13.02
CA ALA A 203 -7.31 31.60 12.47
C ALA A 203 -7.29 31.57 10.93
N GLU A 204 -6.73 32.61 10.30
CA GLU A 204 -6.62 32.79 8.85
C GLU A 204 -5.63 31.82 8.20
N GLU A 205 -4.75 31.18 8.97
CA GLU A 205 -3.83 30.14 8.48
C GLU A 205 -4.55 28.80 8.28
N CYS A 206 -5.71 28.61 8.93
CA CYS A 206 -6.66 27.54 8.64
C CYS A 206 -7.63 28.00 7.54
N ASN A 207 -7.20 27.93 6.28
CA ASN A 207 -7.94 28.46 5.12
C ASN A 207 -8.35 27.41 4.06
N SER A 208 -8.18 26.11 4.34
CA SER A 208 -8.51 25.03 3.40
C SER A 208 -9.96 24.59 3.53
N GLU A 209 -10.74 24.73 2.45
CA GLU A 209 -12.12 24.22 2.42
C GLU A 209 -12.22 22.69 2.50
N CYS A 210 -13.20 22.23 3.27
CA CYS A 210 -13.59 20.82 3.37
C CYS A 210 -14.05 20.24 2.02
N LYS A 211 -13.58 19.03 1.66
CA LYS A 211 -13.91 18.43 0.34
C LYS A 211 -15.34 17.90 0.24
N GLY A 212 -15.97 17.55 1.36
CA GLY A 212 -17.37 17.15 1.41
C GLY A 212 -18.36 18.30 1.65
N GLU A 213 -17.90 19.48 2.06
CA GLU A 213 -18.75 20.59 2.51
C GLU A 213 -18.12 21.94 2.17
N LYS A 214 -18.61 22.59 1.12
CA LYS A 214 -18.08 23.90 0.69
C LYS A 214 -18.42 24.99 1.72
N GLY A 215 -17.48 25.90 1.96
CA GLY A 215 -17.61 26.98 2.94
C GLY A 215 -17.22 26.60 4.37
N SER A 216 -17.10 25.31 4.71
CA SER A 216 -16.56 24.87 5.99
C SER A 216 -15.02 24.84 5.96
N VAL A 217 -14.42 25.29 7.07
CA VAL A 217 -12.96 25.31 7.24
C VAL A 217 -12.44 23.97 7.74
N CYS A 218 -11.47 23.40 7.03
CA CYS A 218 -10.83 22.12 7.31
C CYS A 218 -9.30 22.26 7.37
N GLY A 219 -8.82 23.14 8.27
CA GLY A 219 -7.41 23.40 8.53
C GLY A 219 -6.68 24.13 7.41
N GLY A 220 -5.39 23.85 7.27
CA GLY A 220 -4.51 24.50 6.31
C GLY A 220 -3.26 23.67 6.00
N VAL A 221 -2.26 24.27 5.36
CA VAL A 221 -0.95 23.64 5.13
C VAL A 221 -0.18 23.62 6.44
N SER A 222 0.05 22.43 7.02
CA SER A 222 0.63 22.28 8.37
C SER A 222 -0.15 23.03 9.46
N ARG A 223 -1.49 23.08 9.30
CA ARG A 223 -2.43 23.72 10.23
C ARG A 223 -3.65 22.82 10.44
N LEU A 224 -4.04 22.65 11.70
CA LEU A 224 -5.24 21.91 12.10
C LEU A 224 -6.32 22.87 12.58
N SER A 225 -7.51 22.79 11.98
CA SER A 225 -8.74 23.32 12.58
C SER A 225 -9.21 22.31 13.62
N VAL A 226 -9.03 22.62 14.90
CA VAL A 226 -9.34 21.74 16.02
C VAL A 226 -10.72 22.04 16.58
N TYR A 227 -11.46 20.99 16.87
CA TYR A 227 -12.76 20.99 17.50
C TYR A 227 -12.75 20.06 18.72
N SER A 228 -13.43 20.44 19.80
CA SER A 228 -13.79 19.52 20.87
C SER A 228 -14.92 18.63 20.40
N VAL A 229 -14.89 17.38 20.83
CA VAL A 229 -15.83 16.35 20.43
C VAL A 229 -16.72 16.03 21.63
N GLU A 230 -18.02 16.33 21.51
CA GLU A 230 -18.98 15.99 22.55
C GLU A 230 -19.31 14.49 22.54
N GLU A 231 -19.29 13.83 23.70
CA GLU A 231 -19.62 12.40 23.78
C GLU A 231 -21.09 12.14 23.38
N PRO A 232 -21.38 11.22 22.45
CA PRO A 232 -22.75 10.88 22.10
C PRO A 232 -23.47 10.20 23.28
N ARG A 233 -24.56 10.80 23.76
CA ARG A 233 -25.30 10.33 24.94
C ARG A 233 -25.74 8.86 24.81
N ALA A 234 -25.40 8.06 25.82
CA ALA A 234 -25.93 6.74 26.19
C ALA A 234 -26.00 5.61 25.13
N ALA A 235 -26.57 5.83 23.94
CA ALA A 235 -26.73 4.81 22.90
C ALA A 235 -25.38 4.35 22.31
N ALA A 236 -24.39 5.25 22.22
CA ALA A 236 -23.04 4.91 21.76
C ALA A 236 -22.27 4.01 22.76
N ARG A 237 -22.64 3.98 24.04
CA ARG A 237 -22.01 3.10 25.04
C ARG A 237 -22.11 1.61 24.68
N ARG A 238 -23.13 1.21 23.91
CA ARG A 238 -23.32 -0.17 23.41
C ARG A 238 -22.43 -0.55 22.21
N ARG A 239 -21.60 0.37 21.68
CA ARG A 239 -20.60 0.09 20.62
C ARG A 239 -19.15 0.34 21.05
N ARG A 240 -18.90 0.39 22.36
CA ARG A 240 -17.56 0.29 22.95
C ARG A 240 -17.02 -1.13 22.71
N ASN A 241 -16.61 -1.43 21.47
CA ASN A 241 -16.12 -2.76 21.07
C ASN A 241 -14.71 -2.99 21.63
N VAL A 242 -14.62 -3.22 22.93
CA VAL A 242 -13.42 -3.69 23.62
C VAL A 242 -13.12 -5.09 23.10
N ILE A 243 -12.11 -5.25 22.24
CA ILE A 243 -11.86 -6.53 21.56
C ILE A 243 -11.02 -7.41 22.47
N TYR A 244 -11.61 -8.48 23.00
CA TYR A 244 -10.85 -9.50 23.73
C TYR A 244 -9.73 -10.06 22.83
N ARG A 245 -8.48 -9.92 23.26
CA ARG A 245 -7.29 -10.42 22.55
C ARG A 245 -6.90 -11.82 23.00
N GLY A 246 -7.16 -12.17 24.26
CA GLY A 246 -6.87 -13.49 24.82
C GLY A 246 -6.41 -13.45 26.28
N CYS A 247 -6.08 -14.62 26.80
CA CYS A 247 -5.40 -14.82 28.07
C CYS A 247 -3.90 -14.86 27.81
N PHE A 248 -3.08 -14.18 28.63
CA PHE A 248 -1.62 -14.13 28.46
C PHE A 248 -0.92 -14.31 29.80
N ARG A 249 0.27 -14.92 29.81
CA ARG A 249 1.10 -15.03 31.02
C ARG A 249 1.52 -13.64 31.47
N ALA A 250 1.25 -13.29 32.73
CA ALA A 250 1.64 -12.00 33.28
C ALA A 250 3.18 -11.87 33.30
N PRO A 251 3.74 -10.71 32.94
CA PRO A 251 5.16 -10.43 33.13
C PRO A 251 5.48 -10.39 34.63
N GLU A 252 6.75 -10.61 34.97
CA GLU A 252 7.21 -10.66 36.37
C GLU A 252 6.96 -9.31 37.07
N ASN A 253 7.31 -8.20 36.41
CA ASN A 253 6.99 -6.84 36.85
C ASN A 253 5.96 -6.18 35.91
N LEU A 254 4.69 -6.19 36.30
CA LEU A 254 3.61 -5.53 35.55
C LEU A 254 3.76 -4.01 35.51
N THR A 255 4.12 -3.38 36.63
CA THR A 255 4.25 -1.92 36.75
C THR A 255 5.37 -1.35 35.88
N ASP A 256 6.46 -2.10 35.68
CA ASP A 256 7.55 -1.73 34.77
C ASP A 256 7.15 -1.94 33.31
N THR A 257 6.32 -2.96 33.04
CA THR A 257 5.86 -3.29 31.68
C THR A 257 4.78 -2.35 31.17
N PHE A 258 3.92 -1.84 32.07
CA PHE A 258 2.74 -1.04 31.75
C PHE A 258 2.75 0.30 32.49
N PRO A 259 2.97 1.43 31.78
CA PRO A 259 3.26 2.74 32.39
C PRO A 259 2.09 3.40 33.13
N ALA A 260 0.87 2.86 33.03
CA ALA A 260 -0.27 3.33 33.80
C ALA A 260 -1.08 2.16 34.36
N SER A 261 -1.52 2.28 35.61
CA SER A 261 -2.32 1.29 36.30
C SER A 261 -3.43 1.93 37.14
N LEU A 262 -4.44 1.12 37.46
CA LEU A 262 -5.58 1.48 38.29
C LEU A 262 -6.00 0.25 39.11
N ILE A 263 -6.13 0.40 40.43
CA ILE A 263 -6.64 -0.65 41.31
C ILE A 263 -8.01 -0.20 41.81
N GLN A 264 -9.05 -1.01 41.59
CA GLN A 264 -10.41 -0.71 42.05
C GLN A 264 -11.14 -1.98 42.52
N PRO A 265 -11.84 -1.93 43.68
CA PRO A 265 -12.76 -3.00 44.04
C PRO A 265 -13.88 -3.07 42.99
N ASN A 266 -14.24 -4.29 42.56
CA ASN A 266 -15.20 -4.56 41.49
C ASN A 266 -14.85 -3.94 40.12
N LEU A 267 -13.56 -3.88 39.77
CA LEU A 267 -13.08 -3.49 38.44
C LEU A 267 -13.74 -4.31 37.32
N THR A 268 -14.39 -3.64 36.35
CA THR A 268 -14.87 -4.28 35.11
C THR A 268 -13.94 -4.02 33.92
N VAL A 269 -14.13 -4.81 32.86
CA VAL A 269 -13.42 -4.68 31.57
C VAL A 269 -13.67 -3.30 30.95
N GLU A 270 -14.89 -2.78 31.04
CA GLU A 270 -15.28 -1.47 30.51
C GLU A 270 -14.62 -0.34 31.29
N MET A 271 -14.55 -0.45 32.63
CA MET A 271 -13.87 0.51 33.50
C MET A 271 -12.37 0.58 33.18
N CYS A 272 -11.70 -0.58 33.08
CA CYS A 272 -10.30 -0.65 32.71
C CYS A 272 -10.06 -0.12 31.28
N SER A 273 -10.88 -0.52 30.31
CA SER A 273 -10.76 -0.04 28.93
C SER A 273 -11.01 1.46 28.82
N GLU A 274 -11.95 2.04 29.57
CA GLU A 274 -12.19 3.49 29.56
C GLU A 274 -11.01 4.25 30.17
N PHE A 275 -10.46 3.76 31.29
CA PHE A 275 -9.25 4.32 31.90
C PHE A 275 -8.05 4.29 30.94
N CYS A 276 -7.78 3.14 30.32
CA CYS A 276 -6.69 3.01 29.34
C CYS A 276 -6.92 3.87 28.08
N SER A 277 -8.17 4.05 27.64
CA SER A 277 -8.49 4.91 26.49
C SER A 277 -8.22 6.39 26.79
N LYS A 278 -8.63 6.86 27.98
CA LYS A 278 -8.33 8.22 28.47
C LYS A 278 -6.83 8.48 28.65
N LYS A 279 -6.04 7.42 28.86
CA LYS A 279 -4.57 7.46 28.91
C LYS A 279 -3.90 7.21 27.54
N GLU A 280 -4.67 7.21 26.44
CA GLU A 280 -4.19 7.01 25.06
C GLU A 280 -3.43 5.69 24.83
N PHE A 281 -3.75 4.63 25.58
CA PHE A 281 -3.13 3.32 25.43
C PHE A 281 -4.00 2.32 24.65
N PRO A 282 -3.43 1.58 23.67
CA PRO A 282 -4.16 0.62 22.85
C PRO A 282 -4.50 -0.70 23.57
N LEU A 283 -3.82 -1.04 24.67
CA LEU A 283 -4.09 -2.25 25.45
C LEU A 283 -4.61 -1.91 26.85
N ALA A 284 -5.61 -2.68 27.26
CA ALA A 284 -6.07 -2.81 28.64
C ALA A 284 -5.82 -4.26 29.11
N VAL A 285 -5.15 -4.41 30.25
CA VAL A 285 -4.69 -5.68 30.80
C VAL A 285 -5.24 -5.82 32.21
N LEU A 286 -6.05 -6.84 32.47
CA LEU A 286 -6.69 -7.06 33.76
C LEU A 286 -6.07 -8.26 34.49
N ARG A 287 -5.73 -8.06 35.77
CA ARG A 287 -5.30 -9.12 36.71
C ARG A 287 -6.08 -8.94 38.00
N GLY A 288 -7.16 -9.70 38.18
CA GLY A 288 -8.04 -9.56 39.34
C GLY A 288 -8.66 -8.16 39.42
N GLN A 289 -8.34 -7.41 40.47
CA GLN A 289 -8.81 -6.03 40.70
C GLN A 289 -7.85 -4.95 40.14
N GLU A 290 -6.77 -5.36 39.49
CA GLU A 290 -5.77 -4.47 38.91
C GLU A 290 -5.97 -4.33 37.39
N CYS A 291 -6.02 -3.09 36.94
CA CYS A 291 -5.99 -2.69 35.54
C CYS A 291 -4.60 -2.13 35.21
N TYR A 292 -4.04 -2.54 34.09
CA TYR A 292 -2.78 -2.02 33.54
C TYR A 292 -3.00 -1.59 32.09
N CYS A 293 -2.38 -0.49 31.69
CA CYS A 293 -2.53 0.12 30.39
C CYS A 293 -1.16 0.31 29.73
N GLY A 294 -1.09 0.03 28.44
CA GLY A 294 0.15 0.25 27.70
C GLY A 294 0.11 -0.23 26.26
N PHE A 295 1.30 -0.55 25.77
CA PHE A 295 1.55 -1.04 24.42
C PHE A 295 2.03 -2.51 24.47
N PRO A 296 1.97 -3.26 23.35
CA PRO A 296 2.75 -4.49 23.23
C PRO A 296 4.25 -4.18 23.36
N THR A 297 4.94 -4.94 24.21
CA THR A 297 6.39 -4.79 24.53
C THR A 297 7.17 -6.07 24.20
N ARG A 298 8.50 -6.04 24.31
CA ARG A 298 9.35 -7.23 24.12
C ARG A 298 9.05 -8.34 25.15
N GLY A 299 8.80 -7.96 26.40
CA GLY A 299 8.45 -8.89 27.49
C GLY A 299 6.99 -9.35 27.44
N PHE A 300 6.13 -8.66 26.68
CA PHE A 300 4.71 -8.98 26.55
C PHE A 300 4.21 -8.88 25.09
N PRO A 301 4.64 -9.79 24.19
CA PRO A 301 4.18 -9.85 22.82
C PRO A 301 2.86 -10.61 22.70
N LEU A 302 1.91 -10.09 21.91
CA LEU A 302 0.57 -10.67 21.72
C LEU A 302 0.54 -11.92 20.80
N ARG A 303 1.62 -12.70 20.77
CA ARG A 303 1.82 -13.86 19.89
C ARG A 303 1.38 -15.19 20.51
N GLN A 304 1.61 -15.36 21.81
CA GLN A 304 1.43 -16.63 22.52
C GLN A 304 0.34 -16.46 23.59
N GLY A 305 -0.92 -16.50 23.13
CA GLY A 305 -2.06 -16.57 24.03
C GLY A 305 -2.07 -17.93 24.73
N ALA A 306 -2.30 -17.91 26.04
CA ALA A 306 -2.60 -19.09 26.84
C ALA A 306 -4.07 -19.51 26.67
N GLU A 307 -4.42 -20.72 27.08
CA GLU A 307 -5.83 -21.16 27.10
C GLU A 307 -6.67 -20.27 28.01
N GLY A 308 -7.86 -19.88 27.56
CA GLY A 308 -8.71 -18.90 28.26
C GLY A 308 -9.11 -19.31 29.68
N LEU A 309 -9.14 -20.61 29.99
CA LEU A 309 -9.41 -21.16 31.32
C LEU A 309 -8.35 -20.73 32.36
N LEU A 310 -7.11 -20.51 31.94
CA LEU A 310 -5.99 -20.15 32.83
C LEU A 310 -6.08 -18.72 33.39
N CYS A 311 -6.96 -17.89 32.83
CA CYS A 311 -7.26 -16.55 33.34
C CYS A 311 -8.53 -16.48 34.22
N GLY A 312 -9.17 -17.63 34.51
CA GLY A 312 -10.49 -17.68 35.15
C GLY A 312 -11.62 -17.58 34.12
N GLY A 313 -12.52 -18.55 34.11
CA GLY A 313 -13.50 -18.73 33.05
C GLY A 313 -14.72 -17.81 33.12
N THR A 314 -15.09 -17.26 31.95
CA THR A 314 -16.33 -16.53 31.60
C THR A 314 -16.46 -15.06 32.06
N PRO A 315 -17.15 -14.19 31.28
CA PRO A 315 -17.13 -12.73 31.49
C PRO A 315 -17.82 -12.20 32.76
N ASN A 316 -18.47 -13.07 33.54
CA ASN A 316 -19.26 -12.70 34.73
C ASN A 316 -18.74 -13.34 36.03
N ALA A 317 -17.58 -14.03 36.01
CA ALA A 317 -17.00 -14.64 37.21
C ALA A 317 -16.13 -13.63 37.97
N SER A 318 -16.40 -13.46 39.27
CA SER A 318 -15.52 -12.68 40.16
C SER A 318 -14.14 -13.34 40.23
N ALA A 319 -13.08 -12.57 39.94
CA ALA A 319 -11.74 -13.09 39.71
C ALA A 319 -10.98 -13.37 41.02
N THR A 320 -11.25 -14.51 41.66
CA THR A 320 -10.53 -15.00 42.85
C THR A 320 -9.49 -16.08 42.53
N THR A 321 -8.41 -15.68 41.85
CA THR A 321 -7.11 -16.36 41.98
C THR A 321 -5.98 -15.35 41.71
N PRO A 322 -4.92 -15.28 42.52
CA PRO A 322 -3.73 -14.46 42.23
C PRO A 322 -2.93 -15.12 41.10
N GLY A 323 -3.44 -14.98 39.87
CA GLY A 323 -3.01 -15.75 38.71
C GLY A 323 -1.69 -15.27 38.10
N LYS A 324 -0.87 -16.22 37.64
CA LYS A 324 0.30 -16.00 36.75
C LYS A 324 -0.11 -15.51 35.33
N TYR A 325 -1.36 -15.12 35.14
CA TYR A 325 -2.00 -14.82 33.87
C TYR A 325 -2.89 -13.59 34.00
N CYS A 326 -3.14 -12.92 32.87
CA CYS A 326 -3.92 -11.70 32.77
C CYS A 326 -4.78 -11.71 31.50
N LEU A 327 -5.98 -11.12 31.58
CA LEU A 327 -6.88 -10.95 30.45
C LEU A 327 -6.47 -9.70 29.66
N VAL A 328 -6.28 -9.82 28.35
CA VAL A 328 -5.87 -8.70 27.50
C VAL A 328 -6.99 -8.30 26.55
N TYR A 329 -7.23 -7.00 26.50
CA TYR A 329 -8.25 -6.37 25.67
C TYR A 329 -7.64 -5.23 24.84
N GLN A 330 -8.15 -5.08 23.62
CA GLN A 330 -7.89 -3.95 22.75
C GLN A 330 -8.85 -2.82 23.10
N THR A 331 -8.31 -1.64 23.43
CA THR A 331 -9.10 -0.42 23.55
C THR A 331 -9.45 0.14 22.16
N PRO A 332 -10.40 1.08 22.06
CA PRO A 332 -10.66 1.84 20.82
C PRO A 332 -9.45 2.67 20.31
N VAL A 333 -8.43 2.89 21.14
CA VAL A 333 -7.24 3.67 20.78
C VAL A 333 -6.35 2.87 19.84
N GLN A 334 -5.90 3.51 18.77
CA GLN A 334 -4.96 2.94 17.81
C GLN A 334 -3.51 3.09 18.31
N ASP A 335 -2.67 2.06 18.13
CA ASP A 335 -1.23 2.16 18.39
C ASP A 335 -0.57 2.98 17.27
N THR A 336 -0.12 4.20 17.58
CA THR A 336 0.43 5.16 16.61
C THR A 336 1.95 5.17 16.50
N ARG A 337 2.67 4.32 17.26
CA ARG A 337 4.16 4.23 17.28
C ARG A 337 4.80 3.85 15.93
N CYS A 338 4.00 3.49 14.94
CA CYS A 338 4.42 3.06 13.60
C CYS A 338 3.61 3.70 12.46
N THR A 339 2.77 4.72 12.74
CA THR A 339 1.92 5.35 11.72
C THR A 339 2.59 6.52 10.98
N ASP A 340 3.62 7.11 11.58
CA ASP A 340 4.45 8.16 11.00
C ASP A 340 5.22 7.64 9.78
N ARG A 341 5.06 8.34 8.65
CA ARG A 341 5.63 7.94 7.36
C ARG A 341 6.05 9.15 6.54
N LYS A 342 7.20 9.04 5.88
CA LYS A 342 7.79 10.10 5.05
C LYS A 342 8.31 9.56 3.72
N PHE A 343 8.61 10.47 2.79
CA PHE A 343 9.45 10.14 1.63
C PHE A 343 10.92 10.05 2.08
N LEU A 344 11.75 9.33 1.33
CA LEU A 344 13.20 9.37 1.49
C LEU A 344 13.69 10.81 1.28
N THR A 345 14.54 11.30 2.18
CA THR A 345 15.12 12.66 2.13
C THR A 345 16.06 12.82 0.94
N THR A 346 16.79 11.75 0.59
CA THR A 346 17.63 11.65 -0.60
C THR A 346 17.08 10.59 -1.54
N LYS A 347 17.29 10.76 -2.85
CA LYS A 347 16.90 9.75 -3.84
C LYS A 347 17.68 8.45 -3.60
N SER A 348 16.99 7.32 -3.57
CA SER A 348 17.64 6.02 -3.41
C SER A 348 18.61 5.74 -4.57
N LYS A 349 19.81 5.25 -4.23
CA LYS A 349 20.77 4.74 -5.22
C LYS A 349 20.31 3.39 -5.81
N VAL A 350 19.70 2.54 -4.98
CA VAL A 350 19.19 1.21 -5.35
C VAL A 350 17.71 1.30 -5.68
N PHE A 351 17.30 0.81 -6.85
CA PHE A 351 15.91 0.81 -7.27
C PHE A 351 15.26 -0.55 -7.00
N VAL A 352 14.42 -0.62 -5.96
CA VAL A 352 13.80 -1.86 -5.48
C VAL A 352 12.37 -2.01 -5.97
N ALA A 353 12.04 -3.15 -6.60
CA ALA A 353 10.67 -3.55 -6.88
C ALA A 353 10.05 -4.33 -5.71
N LEU A 354 8.77 -4.07 -5.42
CA LEU A 354 7.89 -5.02 -4.74
C LEU A 354 7.05 -5.70 -5.84
N SER A 355 7.57 -6.81 -6.36
CA SER A 355 6.93 -7.56 -7.45
C SER A 355 6.03 -8.66 -6.91
N SER A 356 4.90 -8.87 -7.56
CA SER A 356 3.95 -9.94 -7.26
C SER A 356 2.80 -9.95 -8.26
N PHE A 357 2.10 -11.06 -8.35
CA PHE A 357 0.86 -11.20 -9.11
C PHE A 357 -0.31 -10.39 -8.48
N PRO A 358 -1.32 -9.92 -9.25
CA PRO A 358 -2.53 -9.33 -8.69
C PRO A 358 -3.26 -10.28 -7.70
N GLY A 359 -3.91 -9.74 -6.66
CA GLY A 359 -4.50 -10.55 -5.60
C GLY A 359 -3.52 -11.24 -4.63
N ALA A 360 -2.20 -11.16 -4.83
CA ALA A 360 -1.19 -11.83 -4.00
C ALA A 360 -0.92 -11.19 -2.61
N GLY A 361 -1.68 -10.17 -2.20
CA GLY A 361 -1.48 -9.45 -0.93
C GLY A 361 -0.77 -8.09 -1.05
N ASN A 362 -0.73 -7.54 -2.25
CA ASN A 362 0.00 -6.34 -2.67
C ASN A 362 -0.10 -5.15 -1.70
N THR A 363 -1.32 -4.68 -1.43
CA THR A 363 -1.57 -3.53 -0.54
C THR A 363 -1.23 -3.84 0.91
N TRP A 364 -1.36 -5.10 1.33
CA TRP A 364 -1.02 -5.54 2.68
C TRP A 364 0.49 -5.57 2.90
N ALA A 365 1.26 -6.14 1.96
CA ALA A 365 2.72 -6.10 2.01
C ALA A 365 3.27 -4.66 2.02
N ARG A 366 2.67 -3.75 1.24
CA ARG A 366 3.00 -2.31 1.30
C ARG A 366 2.66 -1.71 2.66
N HIS A 367 1.46 -1.96 3.19
CA HIS A 367 1.06 -1.50 4.54
C HIS A 367 2.09 -1.90 5.60
N LEU A 368 2.51 -3.18 5.60
CA LEU A 368 3.53 -3.70 6.52
C LEU A 368 4.89 -3.01 6.33
N ILE A 369 5.38 -2.88 5.08
CA ILE A 369 6.66 -2.20 4.78
C ILE A 369 6.62 -0.74 5.23
N GLU A 370 5.54 0.01 4.93
CA GLU A 370 5.45 1.43 5.30
C GLU A 370 5.42 1.63 6.81
N HIS A 371 4.64 0.81 7.55
CA HIS A 371 4.58 0.92 9.00
C HIS A 371 5.90 0.47 9.65
N ALA A 372 6.56 -0.57 9.13
CA ALA A 372 7.85 -1.02 9.67
C ALA A 372 8.98 -0.04 9.38
N THR A 373 9.10 0.48 8.16
CA THR A 373 10.22 1.33 7.75
C THR A 373 10.03 2.82 8.03
N GLY A 374 8.79 3.29 8.19
CA GLY A 374 8.48 4.73 8.23
C GLY A 374 8.64 5.43 6.88
N TYR A 375 8.79 4.69 5.78
CA TYR A 375 8.94 5.24 4.43
C TYR A 375 7.80 4.84 3.51
N TYR A 376 7.30 5.78 2.69
CA TYR A 376 6.28 5.49 1.69
C TYR A 376 6.77 4.53 0.61
N THR A 377 5.86 3.68 0.15
CA THR A 377 6.02 2.78 -0.99
C THR A 377 5.41 3.41 -2.25
N GLY A 378 6.16 3.39 -3.34
CA GLY A 378 5.70 3.83 -4.65
C GLY A 378 4.86 2.76 -5.34
N SER A 379 4.20 3.13 -6.43
CA SER A 379 3.48 2.21 -7.28
C SER A 379 3.69 2.59 -8.75
N TYR A 380 3.90 1.59 -9.60
CA TYR A 380 3.99 1.77 -11.06
C TYR A 380 2.66 2.28 -11.65
N TYR A 381 1.55 2.00 -10.95
CA TYR A 381 0.19 2.40 -11.31
C TYR A 381 -0.34 3.41 -10.27
N PHE A 382 -1.22 4.32 -10.68
CA PHE A 382 -1.91 5.22 -9.76
C PHE A 382 -3.29 4.66 -9.35
N ASP A 383 -3.49 4.47 -8.06
CA ASP A 383 -4.78 4.15 -7.44
C ASP A 383 -5.17 5.23 -6.42
N GLY A 384 -6.14 6.07 -6.80
CA GLY A 384 -6.66 7.12 -5.93
C GLY A 384 -7.27 6.59 -4.63
N ALA A 385 -7.84 5.39 -4.61
CA ALA A 385 -8.39 4.81 -3.37
C ALA A 385 -7.29 4.35 -2.39
N LEU A 386 -6.10 3.97 -2.90
CA LEU A 386 -4.92 3.73 -2.06
C LEU A 386 -4.35 5.06 -1.54
N TYR A 387 -4.21 6.07 -2.39
CA TYR A 387 -3.74 7.40 -2.01
C TYR A 387 -4.59 8.00 -0.87
N ASN A 388 -5.92 7.93 -1.03
CA ASN A 388 -6.90 8.40 -0.04
C ASN A 388 -6.83 7.65 1.31
N LYS A 389 -6.16 6.50 1.37
CA LYS A 389 -5.98 5.71 2.61
C LYS A 389 -4.56 5.77 3.16
N GLY A 390 -3.77 6.75 2.69
CA GLY A 390 -2.45 7.07 3.24
C GLY A 390 -1.26 6.56 2.44
N PHE A 391 -1.45 5.84 1.32
CA PHE A 391 -0.35 5.49 0.41
C PHE A 391 0.07 6.71 -0.42
N LYS A 392 0.72 7.70 0.20
CA LYS A 392 1.06 8.98 -0.46
C LYS A 392 1.99 8.78 -1.67
N GLY A 393 2.76 7.69 -1.70
CA GLY A 393 3.61 7.27 -2.82
C GLY A 393 2.87 6.88 -4.11
N GLU A 394 1.54 6.76 -4.11
CA GLU A 394 0.74 6.59 -5.33
C GLU A 394 0.85 7.78 -6.30
N LYS A 395 0.89 8.99 -5.76
CA LYS A 395 0.91 10.24 -6.55
C LYS A 395 2.34 10.65 -6.94
N ASP A 396 3.35 10.04 -6.34
CA ASP A 396 4.75 10.29 -6.70
C ASP A 396 5.11 9.52 -7.97
N HIS A 397 5.87 10.14 -8.88
CA HIS A 397 6.27 9.44 -10.10
C HIS A 397 7.16 8.25 -9.73
N TRP A 398 6.83 7.04 -10.18
CA TRP A 398 7.48 5.81 -9.69
C TRP A 398 9.00 5.73 -9.95
N ARG A 399 9.54 6.48 -10.92
CA ARG A 399 11.00 6.65 -11.13
C ARG A 399 11.63 7.81 -10.32
N SER A 400 10.91 8.46 -9.41
CA SER A 400 11.43 9.56 -8.56
C SER A 400 12.60 9.12 -7.66
N ARG A 401 12.59 7.83 -7.31
CA ARG A 401 13.43 7.18 -6.30
C ARG A 401 13.30 7.78 -4.89
N ARG A 402 12.17 8.42 -4.56
CA ARG A 402 11.87 8.96 -3.21
C ARG A 402 11.10 8.00 -2.31
N THR A 403 10.74 6.83 -2.81
CA THR A 403 10.01 5.77 -2.08
C THR A 403 10.92 4.57 -1.84
N ILE A 404 10.68 3.82 -0.76
CA ILE A 404 11.58 2.73 -0.32
C ILE A 404 11.59 1.54 -1.29
N CYS A 405 10.44 1.25 -1.90
CA CYS A 405 10.31 0.31 -3.01
C CYS A 405 9.07 0.67 -3.86
N VAL A 406 9.02 0.16 -5.10
CA VAL A 406 7.93 0.41 -6.06
C VAL A 406 7.14 -0.86 -6.31
N LYS A 407 5.83 -0.84 -6.07
CA LYS A 407 4.92 -1.93 -6.43
C LYS A 407 4.77 -2.03 -7.95
N THR A 408 4.94 -3.22 -8.50
CA THR A 408 4.73 -3.50 -9.94
C THR A 408 4.04 -4.86 -10.17
N HIS A 409 3.30 -4.99 -11.27
CA HIS A 409 2.77 -6.26 -11.80
C HIS A 409 3.42 -6.64 -13.14
N GLU A 410 4.37 -5.83 -13.61
CA GLU A 410 5.06 -6.06 -14.87
C GLU A 410 5.90 -7.34 -14.84
N SER A 411 6.05 -7.95 -16.02
CA SER A 411 6.85 -9.14 -16.31
C SER A 411 7.64 -8.90 -17.60
N GLY A 412 8.64 -9.73 -17.87
CA GLY A 412 9.49 -9.63 -19.04
C GLY A 412 10.80 -8.89 -18.79
N LYS A 413 11.79 -9.19 -19.62
CA LYS A 413 13.20 -8.80 -19.44
C LYS A 413 13.36 -7.28 -19.24
N THR A 414 12.84 -6.48 -20.16
CA THR A 414 13.04 -5.03 -20.19
C THR A 414 12.52 -4.33 -18.94
N GLU A 415 11.33 -4.69 -18.48
CA GLU A 415 10.69 -4.12 -17.30
C GLU A 415 11.35 -4.57 -15.98
N ILE A 416 11.88 -5.80 -15.94
CA ILE A 416 12.54 -6.37 -14.76
C ILE A 416 13.97 -5.82 -14.60
N GLU A 417 14.76 -5.75 -15.68
CA GLU A 417 16.16 -5.32 -15.63
C GLU A 417 16.35 -3.83 -15.26
N MET A 418 15.28 -3.03 -15.30
CA MET A 418 15.29 -1.65 -14.77
C MET A 418 15.50 -1.59 -13.26
N PHE A 419 15.15 -2.65 -12.52
CA PHE A 419 15.31 -2.70 -11.07
C PHE A 419 16.67 -3.31 -10.70
N ASP A 420 17.24 -2.84 -9.61
CA ASP A 420 18.52 -3.34 -9.08
C ASP A 420 18.30 -4.56 -8.18
N SER A 421 17.15 -4.62 -7.52
CA SER A 421 16.72 -5.74 -6.69
C SER A 421 15.19 -5.81 -6.59
N ALA A 422 14.64 -6.95 -6.18
CA ALA A 422 13.20 -7.08 -5.95
C ALA A 422 12.84 -8.00 -4.78
N ILE A 423 11.80 -7.61 -4.05
CA ILE A 423 11.03 -8.51 -3.20
C ILE A 423 9.96 -9.14 -4.09
N LEU A 424 10.05 -10.45 -4.33
CA LEU A 424 9.10 -11.24 -5.10
C LEU A 424 8.12 -11.92 -4.14
N LEU A 425 6.94 -11.31 -3.96
CA LEU A 425 5.88 -11.83 -3.11
C LEU A 425 5.01 -12.84 -3.88
N ILE A 426 5.03 -14.10 -3.44
CA ILE A 426 4.28 -15.21 -4.03
C ILE A 426 3.20 -15.67 -3.07
N ARG A 427 1.96 -15.75 -3.56
CA ARG A 427 0.80 -16.28 -2.83
C ARG A 427 0.23 -17.49 -3.57
N ASN A 428 -0.38 -18.42 -2.82
CA ASN A 428 -1.08 -19.58 -3.38
C ASN A 428 -1.99 -19.13 -4.55
N PRO A 429 -1.91 -19.76 -5.74
CA PRO A 429 -2.59 -19.29 -6.94
C PRO A 429 -4.10 -19.35 -6.82
N TYR A 430 -4.69 -20.41 -6.26
CA TYR A 430 -6.14 -20.51 -6.03
C TYR A 430 -6.65 -19.30 -5.25
N LYS A 431 -6.00 -18.99 -4.12
CA LYS A 431 -6.36 -17.84 -3.26
C LYS A 431 -6.13 -16.50 -3.96
N SER A 432 -5.15 -16.42 -4.87
CA SER A 432 -4.81 -15.20 -5.61
C SER A 432 -5.77 -14.92 -6.76
N LEU A 433 -6.10 -15.95 -7.55
CA LEU A 433 -7.09 -15.91 -8.62
C LEU A 433 -8.47 -15.49 -8.10
N MET A 434 -8.95 -16.13 -7.02
CA MET A 434 -10.19 -15.72 -6.37
C MET A 434 -10.11 -14.29 -5.84
N ALA A 435 -9.00 -13.88 -5.22
CA ALA A 435 -8.86 -12.54 -4.66
C ALA A 435 -8.85 -11.43 -5.75
N GLU A 436 -8.31 -11.73 -6.93
CA GLU A 436 -8.29 -10.83 -8.08
C GLU A 436 -9.62 -10.81 -8.83
N PHE A 437 -10.30 -11.95 -9.00
CA PHE A 437 -11.64 -12.00 -9.57
C PHE A 437 -12.65 -11.19 -8.74
N ASN A 438 -12.62 -11.36 -7.41
CA ASN A 438 -13.36 -10.49 -6.48
C ASN A 438 -13.03 -9.00 -6.69
N ARG A 439 -11.75 -8.67 -6.95
CA ARG A 439 -11.33 -7.27 -7.17
C ARG A 439 -11.90 -6.71 -8.47
N LYS A 440 -11.89 -7.51 -9.54
CA LYS A 440 -12.40 -7.16 -10.87
C LYS A 440 -13.90 -6.84 -10.86
N TYR A 441 -14.71 -7.61 -10.14
CA TYR A 441 -16.17 -7.49 -10.17
C TYR A 441 -16.78 -6.69 -9.01
N ALA A 442 -16.08 -6.53 -7.89
CA ALA A 442 -16.61 -5.86 -6.68
C ALA A 442 -15.62 -4.90 -5.99
N GLY A 443 -14.54 -4.53 -6.68
CA GLY A 443 -13.54 -3.60 -6.16
C GLY A 443 -12.68 -4.18 -5.02
N HIS A 444 -11.90 -3.31 -4.39
CA HIS A 444 -10.81 -3.72 -3.49
C HIS A 444 -11.30 -4.50 -2.25
N LEU A 445 -12.49 -4.18 -1.75
CA LEU A 445 -13.06 -4.77 -0.53
C LEU A 445 -14.25 -5.71 -0.76
N GLY A 446 -14.91 -5.64 -1.92
CA GLY A 446 -16.11 -6.43 -2.19
C GLY A 446 -15.85 -7.86 -2.65
N TYR A 447 -16.94 -8.61 -2.79
CA TYR A 447 -16.97 -9.99 -3.28
C TYR A 447 -17.78 -10.07 -4.58
N ALA A 448 -17.32 -10.87 -5.54
CA ALA A 448 -18.05 -11.15 -6.77
C ALA A 448 -19.30 -11.99 -6.46
N THR A 449 -20.40 -11.73 -7.18
CA THR A 449 -21.68 -12.43 -6.96
C THR A 449 -21.66 -13.85 -7.52
N ASP A 450 -22.54 -14.73 -7.03
CA ASP A 450 -22.73 -16.09 -7.55
C ASP A 450 -22.92 -16.13 -9.08
N ARG A 451 -23.59 -15.12 -9.64
CA ARG A 451 -23.75 -14.95 -11.09
C ARG A 451 -22.41 -14.75 -11.80
N ASN A 452 -21.45 -14.06 -11.20
CA ASN A 452 -20.11 -13.90 -11.75
C ASN A 452 -19.32 -15.21 -11.68
N TRP A 453 -19.40 -15.96 -10.59
CA TRP A 453 -18.70 -17.24 -10.45
C TRP A 453 -19.24 -18.33 -11.39
N LYS A 454 -20.56 -18.34 -11.63
CA LYS A 454 -21.24 -19.24 -12.58
C LYS A 454 -21.21 -18.74 -14.04
N SER A 455 -20.50 -17.65 -14.33
CA SER A 455 -20.38 -17.08 -15.68
C SER A 455 -19.30 -17.77 -16.51
N LYS A 456 -19.36 -17.63 -17.84
CA LYS A 456 -18.32 -18.19 -18.74
C LYS A 456 -16.98 -17.48 -18.57
N GLU A 457 -17.01 -16.24 -18.08
CA GLU A 457 -15.84 -15.42 -17.81
C GLU A 457 -14.95 -15.95 -16.68
N TRP A 458 -15.44 -16.82 -15.79
CA TRP A 458 -14.62 -17.42 -14.73
C TRP A 458 -13.62 -18.47 -15.30
N PRO A 459 -14.03 -19.50 -16.08
CA PRO A 459 -13.10 -20.39 -16.78
C PRO A 459 -12.04 -19.67 -17.63
N ASP A 460 -12.45 -18.68 -18.42
CA ASP A 460 -11.55 -17.90 -19.28
C ASP A 460 -10.53 -17.08 -18.45
N PHE A 461 -11.01 -16.51 -17.34
CA PHE A 461 -10.17 -15.81 -16.37
C PHE A 461 -9.16 -16.76 -15.75
N VAL A 462 -9.58 -17.91 -15.21
CA VAL A 462 -8.68 -18.89 -14.59
C VAL A 462 -7.60 -19.34 -15.56
N THR A 463 -7.98 -19.72 -16.78
CA THR A 463 -7.04 -20.17 -17.82
C THR A 463 -5.99 -19.11 -18.13
N SER A 464 -6.42 -17.85 -18.30
CA SER A 464 -5.52 -16.74 -18.63
C SER A 464 -4.64 -16.29 -17.46
N TYR A 465 -5.21 -16.24 -16.25
CA TYR A 465 -4.55 -15.67 -15.07
C TYR A 465 -3.67 -16.69 -14.34
N ALA A 466 -3.96 -17.99 -14.39
CA ALA A 466 -3.06 -19.03 -13.86
C ALA A 466 -1.74 -19.07 -14.64
N SER A 467 -1.81 -18.97 -15.97
CA SER A 467 -0.65 -18.82 -16.85
C SER A 467 0.14 -17.54 -16.55
N TRP A 468 -0.55 -16.42 -16.27
CA TRP A 468 0.12 -15.18 -15.88
C TRP A 468 0.79 -15.28 -14.50
N TRP A 469 0.16 -15.90 -13.50
CA TRP A 469 0.78 -16.15 -12.19
C TRP A 469 2.11 -16.90 -12.33
N ALA A 470 2.12 -17.98 -13.13
CA ALA A 470 3.32 -18.77 -13.35
C ALA A 470 4.40 -17.99 -14.11
N SER A 471 4.06 -17.44 -15.28
CA SER A 471 5.01 -16.69 -16.12
C SER A 471 5.59 -15.47 -15.42
N HIS A 472 4.82 -14.79 -14.57
CA HIS A 472 5.32 -13.69 -13.74
C HIS A 472 6.41 -14.14 -12.77
N VAL A 473 6.17 -15.22 -12.01
CA VAL A 473 7.21 -15.75 -11.09
C VAL A 473 8.43 -16.24 -11.87
N LEU A 474 8.23 -16.95 -12.98
CA LEU A 474 9.31 -17.47 -13.82
C LEU A 474 10.15 -16.36 -14.47
N ASP A 475 9.54 -15.27 -14.95
CA ASP A 475 10.25 -14.12 -15.51
C ASP A 475 11.06 -13.39 -14.43
N TRP A 476 10.48 -13.15 -13.25
CA TRP A 476 11.18 -12.50 -12.15
C TRP A 476 12.34 -13.34 -11.62
N LEU A 477 12.16 -14.66 -11.52
CA LEU A 477 13.28 -15.58 -11.28
C LEU A 477 14.32 -15.49 -12.39
N LYS A 478 13.92 -15.47 -13.67
CA LYS A 478 14.85 -15.53 -14.80
C LYS A 478 15.72 -14.27 -14.95
N TYR A 479 15.12 -13.08 -14.88
CA TYR A 479 15.76 -11.80 -15.21
C TYR A 479 16.08 -10.92 -13.99
N GLY A 480 15.61 -11.28 -12.79
CA GLY A 480 15.88 -10.52 -11.57
C GLY A 480 17.34 -10.65 -11.12
N LYS A 481 17.99 -9.51 -10.85
CA LYS A 481 19.41 -9.43 -10.43
C LYS A 481 19.63 -9.94 -9.00
N ARG A 482 18.99 -9.28 -8.01
CA ARG A 482 19.00 -9.64 -6.58
C ARG A 482 17.56 -9.81 -6.11
N LEU A 483 17.19 -11.01 -5.66
CA LEU A 483 15.81 -11.36 -5.31
C LEU A 483 15.68 -11.77 -3.84
N LEU A 484 14.64 -11.26 -3.17
CA LEU A 484 14.10 -11.84 -1.95
C LEU A 484 12.75 -12.50 -2.28
N VAL A 485 12.65 -13.81 -2.15
CA VAL A 485 11.37 -14.52 -2.34
C VAL A 485 10.62 -14.56 -1.02
N VAL A 486 9.39 -14.06 -1.00
CA VAL A 486 8.53 -14.04 0.19
C VAL A 486 7.22 -14.76 -0.12
N HIS A 487 6.84 -15.72 0.71
CA HIS A 487 5.53 -16.35 0.61
C HIS A 487 4.51 -15.59 1.47
N TYR A 488 3.36 -15.23 0.89
CA TYR A 488 2.29 -14.49 1.59
C TYR A 488 1.80 -15.26 2.83
N GLU A 489 1.65 -16.57 2.70
CA GLU A 489 1.27 -17.48 3.77
C GLU A 489 2.29 -17.46 4.92
N ASP A 490 3.59 -17.53 4.63
CA ASP A 490 4.67 -17.48 5.64
C ASP A 490 4.72 -16.10 6.32
N LEU A 491 4.57 -15.01 5.56
CA LEU A 491 4.47 -13.64 6.08
C LEU A 491 3.22 -13.44 6.97
N LYS A 492 2.15 -14.21 6.72
CA LYS A 492 0.94 -14.20 7.56
C LYS A 492 1.10 -15.02 8.85
N GLN A 493 1.82 -16.13 8.80
CA GLN A 493 2.03 -17.01 9.95
C GLN A 493 3.15 -16.46 10.86
N ASN A 494 4.27 -16.04 10.26
CA ASN A 494 5.52 -15.63 10.93
C ASN A 494 5.84 -14.16 10.62
N LEU A 495 4.89 -13.28 10.95
CA LEU A 495 4.89 -11.88 10.51
C LEU A 495 6.20 -11.13 10.83
N ILE A 496 6.62 -11.09 12.09
CA ILE A 496 7.77 -10.27 12.49
C ILE A 496 9.11 -10.80 11.96
N PRO A 497 9.44 -12.11 12.02
CA PRO A 497 10.64 -12.64 11.38
C PRO A 497 10.70 -12.33 9.88
N LYS A 498 9.61 -12.57 9.12
CA LYS A 498 9.58 -12.31 7.68
C LYS A 498 9.54 -10.83 7.31
N LEU A 499 8.93 -9.99 8.14
CA LEU A 499 8.97 -8.54 7.96
C LEU A 499 10.37 -7.97 8.24
N ARG A 500 11.09 -8.51 9.23
CA ARG A 500 12.50 -8.13 9.49
C ARG A 500 13.40 -8.46 8.29
N GLU A 501 13.28 -9.66 7.74
CA GLU A 501 13.99 -10.09 6.51
C GLU A 501 13.69 -9.16 5.31
N MET A 502 12.43 -8.75 5.13
CA MET A 502 12.05 -7.78 4.09
C MET A 502 12.63 -6.38 4.32
N VAL A 503 12.69 -5.92 5.57
CA VAL A 503 13.19 -4.58 5.94
C VAL A 503 14.72 -4.49 5.86
N GLU A 504 15.40 -5.56 6.26
CA GLU A 504 16.85 -5.73 6.10
C GLU A 504 17.26 -5.77 4.63
N PHE A 505 16.49 -6.47 3.77
CA PHE A 505 16.72 -6.47 2.32
C PHE A 505 16.61 -5.07 1.69
N LEU A 506 15.74 -4.21 2.24
CA LEU A 506 15.58 -2.80 1.88
C LEU A 506 16.66 -1.87 2.50
N ASN A 507 17.63 -2.44 3.24
CA ASN A 507 18.71 -1.72 3.91
C ASN A 507 18.22 -0.64 4.89
N VAL A 508 17.20 -0.99 5.69
CA VAL A 508 16.64 -0.15 6.76
C VAL A 508 16.73 -0.91 8.09
N THR A 509 17.13 -0.22 9.15
CA THR A 509 17.05 -0.74 10.53
C THR A 509 15.70 -0.38 11.15
N VAL A 510 15.13 -1.29 11.96
CA VAL A 510 13.83 -1.08 12.61
C VAL A 510 13.92 -1.45 14.09
N THR A 511 13.20 -0.71 14.94
CA THR A 511 13.11 -1.01 16.37
C THR A 511 12.05 -2.08 16.63
N GLU A 512 12.25 -2.89 17.67
CA GLU A 512 11.27 -3.91 18.07
C GLU A 512 9.91 -3.30 18.44
N ASP A 513 9.88 -2.13 19.08
CA ASP A 513 8.62 -1.46 19.45
C ASP A 513 7.81 -1.04 18.21
N ARG A 514 8.49 -0.64 17.14
CA ARG A 514 7.85 -0.33 15.86
C ARG A 514 7.32 -1.61 15.21
N LEU A 515 8.08 -2.71 15.21
CA LEU A 515 7.63 -4.02 14.74
C LEU A 515 6.40 -4.53 15.52
N LEU A 516 6.40 -4.39 16.85
CA LEU A 516 5.28 -4.75 17.72
C LEU A 516 4.02 -3.89 17.44
N CYS A 517 4.20 -2.59 17.15
CA CYS A 517 3.11 -1.74 16.66
C CYS A 517 2.57 -2.22 15.29
N VAL A 518 3.43 -2.66 14.36
CA VAL A 518 2.97 -3.22 13.07
C VAL A 518 2.16 -4.49 13.28
N GLU A 519 2.56 -5.36 14.21
CA GLU A 519 1.80 -6.58 14.54
C GLU A 519 0.41 -6.27 15.10
N ASN A 520 0.31 -5.26 15.97
CA ASN A 520 -0.97 -4.81 16.52
C ASN A 520 -1.88 -4.19 15.42
N ASN A 521 -1.29 -3.43 14.49
CA ASN A 521 -1.95 -2.79 13.35
C ASN A 521 -1.99 -3.66 12.07
N ARG A 522 -1.72 -4.97 12.15
CA ARG A 522 -1.40 -5.81 10.98
C ARG A 522 -2.48 -5.90 9.90
N ASP A 523 -3.75 -5.74 10.25
CA ASP A 523 -4.85 -6.02 9.31
C ASP A 523 -5.12 -4.88 8.31
N GLY A 524 -4.77 -3.63 8.67
CA GLY A 524 -4.94 -2.44 7.82
C GLY A 524 -6.38 -2.19 7.34
N SER A 525 -6.55 -1.21 6.43
CA SER A 525 -7.86 -0.81 5.87
C SER A 525 -8.21 -1.50 4.54
N PHE A 526 -7.58 -2.65 4.27
CA PHE A 526 -7.58 -3.33 2.96
C PHE A 526 -7.85 -4.84 3.00
N LYS A 527 -8.12 -5.38 4.19
CA LYS A 527 -8.60 -6.75 4.37
C LYS A 527 -10.09 -6.80 4.04
N ARG A 528 -10.51 -7.70 3.14
CA ARG A 528 -11.94 -7.96 2.90
C ARG A 528 -12.59 -8.47 4.19
N SER A 529 -13.61 -7.76 4.65
CA SER A 529 -14.42 -8.11 5.82
C SER A 529 -15.63 -8.94 5.39
N GLY A 530 -15.88 -10.06 6.06
CA GLY A 530 -17.03 -10.92 5.81
C GLY A 530 -16.77 -12.36 6.23
N ALA A 531 -17.83 -13.10 6.53
CA ALA A 531 -17.74 -14.53 6.72
C ALA A 531 -17.27 -15.17 5.41
N LYS A 532 -16.16 -15.90 5.45
CA LYS A 532 -15.81 -16.80 4.35
C LYS A 532 -16.86 -17.91 4.34
N GLN A 533 -17.52 -18.15 3.21
CA GLN A 533 -18.11 -19.46 2.96
C GLN A 533 -16.96 -20.47 3.07
N LYS A 534 -17.02 -21.36 4.07
CA LYS A 534 -15.93 -22.32 4.37
C LYS A 534 -15.69 -23.27 3.19
N ASP A 535 -16.75 -23.56 2.45
CA ASP A 535 -16.85 -24.65 1.48
C ASP A 535 -17.08 -24.13 0.04
N PHE A 536 -16.81 -22.85 -0.22
CA PHE A 536 -16.94 -22.27 -1.56
C PHE A 536 -15.76 -22.66 -2.45
N GLU A 537 -16.01 -23.62 -3.34
CA GLU A 537 -15.05 -24.17 -4.30
C GLU A 537 -15.49 -23.84 -5.75
N PRO A 538 -14.96 -22.78 -6.38
CA PRO A 538 -15.32 -22.40 -7.74
C PRO A 538 -14.51 -23.11 -8.84
N PHE A 539 -13.49 -23.91 -8.50
CA PHE A 539 -12.59 -24.51 -9.50
C PHE A 539 -13.07 -25.92 -9.91
N THR A 540 -13.27 -26.13 -11.22
CA THR A 540 -13.49 -27.48 -11.78
C THR A 540 -12.19 -28.31 -11.76
N GLN A 541 -12.27 -29.61 -12.04
CA GLN A 541 -11.08 -30.46 -12.01
C GLN A 541 -10.05 -30.05 -13.08
N GLU A 542 -10.51 -29.68 -14.28
CA GLU A 542 -9.63 -29.23 -15.37
C GLU A 542 -8.90 -27.93 -15.00
N MET A 543 -9.57 -27.03 -14.28
CA MET A 543 -8.95 -25.82 -13.74
C MET A 543 -7.91 -26.16 -12.67
N LYS A 544 -8.22 -27.13 -11.79
CA LYS A 544 -7.28 -27.60 -10.76
C LYS A 544 -6.04 -28.21 -11.40
N ASP A 545 -6.19 -29.10 -12.37
CA ASP A 545 -5.09 -29.74 -13.08
C ASP A 545 -4.18 -28.73 -13.80
N LEU A 546 -4.78 -27.69 -14.41
CA LEU A 546 -4.05 -26.57 -15.02
C LEU A 546 -3.24 -25.78 -13.98
N ILE A 547 -3.88 -25.38 -12.87
CA ILE A 547 -3.23 -24.62 -11.79
C ILE A 547 -2.12 -25.45 -11.12
N ASN A 548 -2.38 -26.74 -10.89
CA ASN A 548 -1.44 -27.71 -10.32
C ASN A 548 -0.18 -27.87 -11.17
N ARG A 549 -0.32 -27.97 -12.50
CA ARG A 549 0.81 -27.99 -13.44
C ARG A 549 1.68 -26.74 -13.34
N TYR A 550 1.06 -25.57 -13.19
CA TYR A 550 1.76 -24.31 -12.98
C TYR A 550 2.46 -24.23 -11.62
N ILE A 551 1.84 -24.72 -10.54
CA ILE A 551 2.44 -24.81 -9.21
C ILE A 551 3.73 -25.65 -9.26
N LEU A 552 3.68 -26.86 -9.84
CA LEU A 552 4.83 -27.75 -9.96
C LEU A 552 5.96 -27.14 -10.80
N THR A 553 5.60 -26.41 -11.87
CA THR A 553 6.57 -25.70 -12.72
C THR A 553 7.30 -24.60 -11.94
N VAL A 554 6.58 -23.82 -11.13
CA VAL A 554 7.15 -22.75 -10.30
C VAL A 554 7.98 -23.30 -9.13
N ASP A 555 7.50 -24.35 -8.45
CA ASP A 555 8.25 -25.02 -7.37
C ASP A 555 9.59 -25.56 -7.88
N LYS A 556 9.60 -26.26 -9.02
CA LYS A 556 10.83 -26.74 -9.67
C LYS A 556 11.78 -25.59 -10.02
N ALA A 557 11.27 -24.47 -10.53
CA ALA A 557 12.08 -23.31 -10.88
C ALA A 557 12.68 -22.57 -9.66
N LEU A 558 11.95 -22.55 -8.53
CA LEU A 558 12.45 -22.03 -7.25
C LEU A 558 13.57 -22.91 -6.69
N ARG A 559 13.34 -24.23 -6.61
CA ARG A 559 14.36 -25.20 -6.15
C ARG A 559 15.61 -25.18 -7.01
N GLY A 560 15.46 -25.12 -8.33
CA GLY A 560 16.57 -25.01 -9.29
C GLY A 560 17.36 -23.70 -9.21
N ARG A 561 16.96 -22.75 -8.36
CA ARG A 561 17.70 -21.52 -8.02
C ARG A 561 18.02 -21.42 -6.52
N ASN A 562 18.10 -22.56 -5.84
CA ASN A 562 18.42 -22.69 -4.41
C ASN A 562 17.46 -21.96 -3.45
N PHE A 563 16.22 -21.68 -3.87
CA PHE A 563 15.14 -21.29 -2.95
C PHE A 563 14.46 -22.53 -2.37
N THR A 564 13.75 -22.38 -1.24
CA THR A 564 13.09 -23.46 -0.49
C THR A 564 11.97 -24.21 -1.24
N GLY A 565 11.58 -23.75 -2.44
CA GLY A 565 10.38 -24.18 -3.15
C GLY A 565 9.13 -23.45 -2.64
N LEU A 566 7.95 -23.88 -3.08
CA LEU A 566 6.67 -23.36 -2.59
C LEU A 566 6.27 -24.04 -1.26
N PRO A 567 5.54 -23.34 -0.36
CA PRO A 567 5.04 -23.95 0.88
C PRO A 567 4.16 -25.19 0.61
N ARG A 568 4.18 -26.16 1.52
CA ARG A 568 3.43 -27.43 1.38
C ARG A 568 1.91 -27.24 1.18
N GLU A 569 1.33 -26.13 1.63
CA GLU A 569 -0.10 -25.81 1.40
C GLU A 569 -0.40 -25.26 -0.02
N TYR A 570 0.62 -25.09 -0.86
CA TYR A 570 0.48 -24.69 -2.26
C TYR A 570 0.55 -25.91 -3.18
N VAL A 571 1.42 -26.87 -2.84
CA VAL A 571 1.67 -28.06 -3.65
C VAL A 571 0.47 -29.00 -3.57
N PRO A 572 -0.03 -29.53 -4.71
CA PRO A 572 -1.10 -30.53 -4.70
C PRO A 572 -0.65 -31.78 -3.95
N ARG A 573 -1.57 -32.42 -3.22
CA ARG A 573 -1.36 -33.74 -2.63
C ARG A 573 -1.78 -34.83 -3.61
#